data_AF-I8AJS5-F1
#
_entry.id   AF-I8AJS5-F1
#
_cell.length_a   1.000
_cell.length_b   1.000
_cell.length_c   1.000
_cell.angle_alpha   90.00
_cell.angle_beta   90.00
_cell.angle_gamma   90.00
#
_symmetry.space_group_name_H-M   'P 1'
#
loop_
_entity.id
_entity.type
_entity.pdbx_description
1 polymer ?
#
loop_
_entity_poly.entity_id
_entity_poly.type
_entity_poly.pdbx_seq_one_letter_code
_entity_poly.pdbx_strand_id
1 'polypeptide(L)'
;MKRITILCCTALLLTGGCTTKEPTAKEKQTPTKTTKKEAPEPEVKAIEYRDPPASAKTPAESIIHQMIVHFKNGEKKKPTKADIISEATIGRQSILTIHSPEGKNNYAFFYYEKKKKTNTWEISYIIRQRMGPRPKDMWDSNEEGLQLPMKTFDKLEADVNKDAHLWTLGDTKNNIVSIFTFKRSGAITDPAKEIVLKSKKQEAYLSVDTFNNPFLFYFDSGKVVMLSGNLSKEQLVHLADGLPSVHSSYFPRSPKS
;
A
#
# COMPACT_ATOMS: atom_id res chain seq x y z
N MET A 1 -56.55 -37.41 1.42
CA MET A 1 -56.70 -37.09 2.87
C MET A 1 -55.85 -35.85 3.12
N LYS A 2 -56.30 -34.66 3.53
CA LYS A 2 -57.50 -34.14 4.18
C LYS A 2 -57.93 -32.82 3.51
N ARG A 3 -59.25 -32.58 3.43
CA ARG A 3 -59.89 -31.27 3.23
C ARG A 3 -60.14 -30.62 4.60
N ILE A 4 -60.03 -29.30 4.72
CA ILE A 4 -60.73 -28.41 5.68
C ILE A 4 -60.84 -27.03 4.99
N THR A 5 -62.00 -26.56 4.48
CA THR A 5 -63.17 -25.90 5.13
C THR A 5 -62.87 -24.44 5.55
N ILE A 6 -63.25 -23.42 4.75
CA ILE A 6 -64.43 -22.50 4.85
C ILE A 6 -64.37 -21.51 6.03
N LEU A 7 -64.58 -20.20 5.77
CA LEU A 7 -65.66 -19.29 6.30
C LEU A 7 -65.20 -17.81 6.23
N CYS A 8 -65.66 -17.01 5.26
CA CYS A 8 -66.85 -16.13 5.22
C CYS A 8 -66.81 -14.83 6.02
N CYS A 9 -67.27 -13.77 5.32
CA CYS A 9 -68.09 -12.66 5.82
C CYS A 9 -67.30 -11.56 6.57
N THR A 10 -67.53 -10.25 6.42
CA THR A 10 -68.63 -9.49 5.84
C THR A 10 -68.16 -8.05 5.63
N ALA A 11 -68.68 -7.39 4.59
CA ALA A 11 -68.59 -5.95 4.39
C ALA A 11 -69.48 -5.18 5.37
N LEU A 12 -69.10 -3.95 5.72
CA LEU A 12 -70.04 -2.88 6.05
C LEU A 12 -69.41 -1.51 5.74
N LEU A 13 -70.03 -0.84 4.77
CA LEU A 13 -69.94 0.58 4.45
C LEU A 13 -70.44 1.41 5.64
N LEU A 14 -70.01 2.68 5.72
CA LEU A 14 -70.85 3.86 6.02
C LEU A 14 -70.04 5.16 5.91
N THR A 15 -70.49 6.04 4.99
CA THR A 15 -70.72 7.52 5.11
C THR A 15 -69.72 8.37 5.90
N GLY A 16 -69.20 9.52 5.47
CA GLY A 16 -69.69 10.57 4.55
C GLY A 16 -69.55 11.94 5.26
N GLY A 17 -68.86 12.92 4.64
CA GLY A 17 -69.11 14.36 4.86
C GLY A 17 -68.00 15.25 5.48
N CYS A 18 -67.41 16.11 4.63
CA CYS A 18 -66.93 17.51 4.84
C CYS A 18 -65.82 17.79 5.89
N THR A 19 -64.76 18.59 5.67
CA THR A 19 -64.67 19.91 5.02
C THR A 19 -63.20 20.30 4.75
N THR A 20 -62.98 20.93 3.58
CA THR A 20 -62.02 21.99 3.18
C THR A 20 -60.58 22.10 3.73
N LYS A 21 -59.66 21.92 2.77
CA LYS A 21 -58.26 22.39 2.54
C LYS A 21 -57.68 23.52 3.40
N GLU A 22 -56.40 23.33 3.77
CA GLU A 22 -55.33 24.34 3.84
C GLU A 22 -53.95 23.70 3.50
N PRO A 23 -52.89 24.48 3.16
CA PRO A 23 -52.14 24.25 1.94
C PRO A 23 -50.76 23.58 2.10
N THR A 24 -50.32 23.07 0.95
CA THR A 24 -49.07 22.42 0.59
C THR A 24 -47.80 23.04 1.19
N ALA A 25 -47.10 22.29 2.04
CA ALA A 25 -45.65 22.44 2.21
C ALA A 25 -44.95 21.59 1.15
N LYS A 26 -44.30 22.25 0.17
CA LYS A 26 -43.40 21.60 -0.77
C LYS A 26 -42.17 21.10 -0.01
N GLU A 27 -42.18 19.82 0.36
CA GLU A 27 -40.97 19.14 0.79
C GLU A 27 -40.07 18.99 -0.45
N LYS A 28 -39.01 19.81 -0.51
CA LYS A 28 -37.92 19.64 -1.47
C LYS A 28 -37.32 18.25 -1.19
N GLN A 29 -37.68 17.28 -2.03
CA GLN A 29 -36.96 16.02 -2.12
C GLN A 29 -35.53 16.34 -2.55
N THR A 30 -34.67 16.42 -1.54
CA THR A 30 -33.22 16.40 -1.74
C THR A 30 -32.92 15.06 -2.40
N PRO A 31 -32.22 15.01 -3.54
CA PRO A 31 -31.92 13.73 -4.17
C PRO A 31 -31.04 12.94 -3.21
N THR A 32 -31.63 11.90 -2.63
CA THR A 32 -30.92 10.92 -1.83
C THR A 32 -29.81 10.37 -2.70
N LYS A 33 -28.57 10.82 -2.45
CA LYS A 33 -27.36 10.24 -3.03
C LYS A 33 -27.45 8.74 -2.73
N THR A 34 -27.82 7.97 -3.74
CA THR A 34 -27.78 6.52 -3.66
C THR A 34 -26.30 6.18 -3.57
N THR A 35 -25.81 5.96 -2.36
CA THR A 35 -24.45 5.48 -2.13
C THR A 35 -24.33 4.16 -2.88
N LYS A 36 -23.67 4.19 -4.04
CA LYS A 36 -23.45 3.01 -4.88
C LYS A 36 -22.69 2.01 -4.01
N LYS A 37 -23.40 1.01 -3.51
CA LYS A 37 -22.83 -0.03 -2.65
C LYS A 37 -21.77 -0.72 -3.49
N GLU A 38 -20.52 -0.56 -3.08
CA GLU A 38 -19.39 -1.12 -3.81
C GLU A 38 -19.53 -2.64 -3.84
N ALA A 39 -19.34 -3.23 -5.02
CA ALA A 39 -19.41 -4.67 -5.17
C ALA A 39 -18.34 -5.31 -4.27
N PRO A 40 -18.66 -6.41 -3.57
CA PRO A 40 -17.68 -7.08 -2.72
C PRO A 40 -16.46 -7.51 -3.54
N GLU A 41 -15.26 -7.29 -3.00
CA GLU A 41 -14.02 -7.71 -3.65
C GLU A 41 -14.01 -9.26 -3.79
N PRO A 42 -13.53 -9.80 -4.93
CA PRO A 42 -13.46 -11.24 -5.13
C PRO A 42 -12.56 -11.90 -4.07
N GLU A 43 -12.99 -13.03 -3.52
CA GLU A 43 -12.21 -13.72 -2.49
C GLU A 43 -11.02 -14.47 -3.09
N VAL A 44 -9.83 -14.22 -2.55
CA VAL A 44 -8.57 -14.84 -2.97
C VAL A 44 -8.52 -16.29 -2.50
N LYS A 45 -8.19 -17.21 -3.41
CA LYS A 45 -7.97 -18.64 -3.13
C LYS A 45 -6.49 -18.93 -2.86
N ALA A 46 -5.61 -18.43 -3.72
CA ALA A 46 -4.17 -18.66 -3.62
C ALA A 46 -3.38 -17.58 -4.38
N ILE A 47 -2.11 -17.42 -4.03
CA ILE A 47 -1.16 -16.63 -4.83
C ILE A 47 -0.01 -17.55 -5.22
N GLU A 48 0.28 -17.57 -6.51
CA GLU A 48 1.37 -18.33 -7.10
C GLU A 48 2.51 -17.37 -7.46
N TYR A 49 3.74 -17.77 -7.11
CA TYR A 49 4.97 -17.09 -7.49
C TYR A 49 5.81 -18.00 -8.38
N ARG A 50 6.25 -17.47 -9.52
CA ARG A 50 7.06 -18.17 -10.52
C ARG A 50 8.43 -17.53 -10.66
N ASP A 51 9.31 -18.20 -11.39
CA ASP A 51 10.55 -17.61 -11.85
C ASP A 51 10.28 -16.46 -12.83
N PRO A 52 11.12 -15.41 -12.84
CA PRO A 52 11.00 -14.33 -13.80
C PRO A 52 11.42 -14.82 -15.20
N PRO A 53 10.91 -14.20 -16.28
CA PRO A 53 11.44 -14.48 -17.60
C PRO A 53 12.90 -14.02 -17.69
N ALA A 54 13.72 -14.73 -18.47
CA ALA A 54 15.14 -14.40 -18.65
C ALA A 54 15.37 -12.98 -19.22
N SER A 55 14.37 -12.39 -19.86
CA SER A 55 14.41 -11.03 -20.41
C SER A 55 14.17 -9.93 -19.38
N ALA A 56 13.66 -10.23 -18.19
CA ALA A 56 13.35 -9.21 -17.17
C ALA A 56 14.64 -8.62 -16.59
N LYS A 57 14.78 -7.30 -16.70
CA LYS A 57 15.95 -6.54 -16.26
C LYS A 57 15.75 -5.90 -14.89
N THR A 58 14.51 -5.68 -14.49
CA THR A 58 14.14 -5.05 -13.21
C THR A 58 13.12 -5.89 -12.45
N PRO A 59 13.03 -5.74 -11.12
CA PRO A 59 11.93 -6.31 -10.32
C PRO A 59 10.53 -5.99 -10.83
N ALA A 60 10.28 -4.78 -11.32
CA ALA A 60 9.00 -4.38 -11.88
C ALA A 60 8.67 -5.14 -13.18
N GLU A 61 9.67 -5.44 -14.02
CA GLU A 61 9.50 -6.32 -15.18
C GLU A 61 9.32 -7.79 -14.76
N SER A 62 9.92 -8.21 -13.65
CA SER A 62 9.77 -9.57 -13.13
C SER A 62 8.37 -9.80 -12.56
N ILE A 63 7.87 -8.93 -11.68
CA ILE A 63 6.66 -9.19 -10.88
C ILE A 63 5.41 -9.47 -11.73
N ILE A 64 5.28 -8.81 -12.88
CA ILE A 64 4.13 -8.95 -13.79
C ILE A 64 4.02 -10.36 -14.39
N HIS A 65 5.14 -11.11 -14.38
CA HIS A 65 5.19 -12.50 -14.80
C HIS A 65 5.26 -13.48 -13.64
N GLN A 66 5.83 -13.05 -12.51
CA GLN A 66 6.04 -13.91 -11.34
C GLN A 66 4.77 -14.10 -10.52
N MET A 67 3.96 -13.06 -10.29
CA MET A 67 2.80 -13.12 -9.41
C MET A 67 1.51 -13.43 -10.15
N ILE A 68 0.76 -14.42 -9.67
CA ILE A 68 -0.59 -14.75 -10.15
C ILE A 68 -1.52 -14.94 -8.96
N VAL A 69 -2.57 -14.14 -8.89
CA VAL A 69 -3.64 -14.26 -7.90
C VAL A 69 -4.75 -15.13 -8.47
N HIS A 70 -5.05 -16.23 -7.78
CA HIS A 70 -6.14 -17.14 -8.11
C HIS A 70 -7.31 -16.84 -7.18
N PHE A 71 -8.49 -16.57 -7.72
CA PHE A 71 -9.71 -16.28 -6.96
C PHE A 71 -10.61 -17.49 -6.85
N LYS A 72 -11.49 -17.52 -5.83
CA LYS A 72 -12.43 -18.63 -5.61
C LYS A 72 -13.47 -18.77 -6.73
N ASN A 73 -13.79 -17.69 -7.44
CA ASN A 73 -14.67 -17.70 -8.61
C ASN A 73 -14.01 -18.27 -9.89
N GLY A 74 -12.74 -18.71 -9.82
CA GLY A 74 -11.99 -19.24 -10.96
C GLY A 74 -11.22 -18.20 -11.77
N GLU A 75 -11.41 -16.90 -11.50
CA GLU A 75 -10.65 -15.82 -12.13
C GLU A 75 -9.17 -15.88 -11.72
N LYS A 76 -8.29 -15.46 -12.64
CA LYS A 76 -6.86 -15.27 -12.38
C LYS A 76 -6.46 -13.87 -12.78
N LYS A 77 -5.76 -13.15 -11.89
CA LYS A 77 -5.20 -11.83 -12.19
C LYS A 77 -3.69 -11.82 -11.98
N LYS A 78 -3.02 -10.95 -12.72
CA LYS A 78 -1.59 -10.66 -12.57
C LYS A 78 -1.43 -9.16 -12.38
N PRO A 79 -0.37 -8.72 -11.69
CA PRO A 79 0.02 -7.32 -11.73
C PRO A 79 0.33 -6.89 -13.16
N THR A 80 0.02 -5.65 -13.46
CA THR A 80 0.36 -4.94 -14.69
C THR A 80 1.31 -3.79 -14.36
N LYS A 81 1.83 -3.12 -15.39
CA LYS A 81 2.67 -1.93 -15.19
C LYS A 81 1.94 -0.81 -14.42
N ALA A 82 0.63 -0.69 -14.57
CA ALA A 82 -0.17 0.31 -13.87
C ALA A 82 -0.32 0.02 -12.37
N ASP A 83 -0.06 -1.22 -11.96
CA ASP A 83 -0.11 -1.62 -10.55
C ASP A 83 1.21 -1.30 -9.82
N ILE A 84 2.28 -0.95 -10.53
CA ILE A 84 3.57 -0.62 -9.92
C ILE A 84 3.51 0.78 -9.30
N ILE A 85 3.79 0.86 -7.99
CA ILE A 85 3.77 2.11 -7.23
C ILE A 85 5.16 2.72 -7.18
N SER A 86 6.17 1.91 -6.85
CA SER A 86 7.56 2.36 -6.80
C SER A 86 8.51 1.18 -6.88
N GLU A 87 9.68 1.41 -7.45
CA GLU A 87 10.83 0.50 -7.43
C GLU A 87 12.06 1.27 -6.95
N ALA A 88 12.89 0.68 -6.09
CA ALA A 88 14.17 1.27 -5.74
C ALA A 88 15.24 0.20 -5.69
N THR A 89 16.24 0.36 -6.53
CA THR A 89 17.35 -0.59 -6.70
C THR A 89 18.67 0.08 -6.34
N ILE A 90 19.47 -0.62 -5.53
CA ILE A 90 20.85 -0.26 -5.25
C ILE A 90 21.71 -1.52 -5.37
N GLY A 91 22.62 -1.53 -6.35
CA GLY A 91 23.43 -2.69 -6.68
C GLY A 91 22.60 -3.95 -6.99
N ARG A 92 22.58 -4.91 -6.07
CA ARG A 92 21.87 -6.22 -6.23
C ARG A 92 20.70 -6.37 -5.27
N GLN A 93 20.24 -5.28 -4.71
CA GLN A 93 19.18 -5.20 -3.71
C GLN A 93 18.11 -4.29 -4.27
N SER A 94 16.85 -4.71 -4.18
CA SER A 94 15.76 -3.84 -4.60
C SER A 94 14.54 -4.04 -3.72
N ILE A 95 13.77 -2.98 -3.55
CA ILE A 95 12.41 -3.06 -3.06
C ILE A 95 11.45 -2.67 -4.18
N LEU A 96 10.28 -3.29 -4.18
CA LEU A 96 9.22 -3.04 -5.13
C LEU A 96 7.90 -2.98 -4.37
N THR A 97 7.09 -1.97 -4.69
CA THR A 97 5.75 -1.82 -4.12
C THR A 97 4.73 -1.80 -5.24
N ILE A 98 3.65 -2.58 -5.08
CA ILE A 98 2.55 -2.63 -6.04
C ILE A 98 1.20 -2.51 -5.33
N HIS A 99 0.21 -2.00 -6.07
CA HIS A 99 -1.18 -2.33 -5.82
C HIS A 99 -1.40 -3.82 -6.14
N SER A 100 -1.82 -4.60 -5.16
CA SER A 100 -2.02 -6.04 -5.35
C SER A 100 -3.30 -6.30 -6.15
N PRO A 101 -3.26 -7.20 -7.15
CA PRO A 101 -4.47 -7.61 -7.88
C PRO A 101 -5.56 -8.21 -6.98
N GLU A 102 -5.24 -8.57 -5.74
CA GLU A 102 -6.17 -9.06 -4.71
C GLU A 102 -7.32 -8.07 -4.42
N GLY A 103 -7.11 -6.75 -4.62
CA GLY A 103 -8.15 -5.75 -4.41
C GLY A 103 -7.60 -4.32 -4.35
N LYS A 104 -8.46 -3.32 -4.49
CA LYS A 104 -8.06 -1.91 -4.67
C LYS A 104 -7.31 -1.33 -3.46
N ASN A 105 -7.54 -1.91 -2.29
CA ASN A 105 -6.93 -1.49 -1.03
C ASN A 105 -5.79 -2.42 -0.59
N ASN A 106 -5.45 -3.44 -1.38
CA ASN A 106 -4.41 -4.40 -1.05
C ASN A 106 -3.10 -3.99 -1.72
N TYR A 107 -2.01 -4.10 -0.99
CA TYR A 107 -0.67 -3.73 -1.41
C TYR A 107 0.27 -4.88 -1.13
N ALA A 108 1.28 -5.02 -1.98
CA ALA A 108 2.36 -5.97 -1.77
C ALA A 108 3.70 -5.26 -1.88
N PHE A 109 4.57 -5.56 -0.93
CA PHE A 109 5.92 -5.03 -0.79
C PHE A 109 6.89 -6.18 -0.92
N PHE A 110 7.76 -6.11 -1.92
CA PHE A 110 8.71 -7.16 -2.23
C PHE A 110 10.11 -6.66 -1.95
N TYR A 111 10.92 -7.53 -1.36
CA TYR A 111 12.35 -7.41 -1.42
C TYR A 111 12.90 -8.41 -2.44
N TYR A 112 13.73 -7.89 -3.32
CA TYR A 112 14.36 -8.60 -4.41
C TYR A 112 15.87 -8.63 -4.25
N GLU A 113 16.45 -9.80 -4.54
CA GLU A 113 17.88 -9.96 -4.70
C GLU A 113 18.20 -10.37 -6.13
N LYS A 114 19.15 -9.66 -6.76
CA LYS A 114 19.65 -10.08 -8.06
C LYS A 114 20.65 -11.20 -7.87
N LYS A 115 20.45 -12.44 -8.32
CA LYS A 115 21.43 -13.53 -8.13
C LYS A 115 22.67 -13.34 -9.00
N LYS A 116 23.89 -13.59 -8.46
CA LYS A 116 25.16 -13.37 -9.20
C LYS A 116 25.29 -14.27 -10.42
N LYS A 117 24.93 -15.54 -10.28
CA LYS A 117 25.21 -16.57 -11.30
C LYS A 117 24.31 -16.41 -12.52
N THR A 118 23.03 -16.15 -12.29
CA THR A 118 22.00 -16.08 -13.33
C THR A 118 21.70 -14.65 -13.76
N ASN A 119 22.15 -13.65 -12.98
CA ASN A 119 21.81 -12.23 -13.17
C ASN A 119 20.30 -11.96 -13.17
N THR A 120 19.51 -12.84 -12.54
CA THR A 120 18.04 -12.76 -12.42
C THR A 120 17.62 -12.11 -11.10
N TRP A 121 16.52 -11.38 -11.12
CA TRP A 121 15.89 -10.82 -9.92
C TRP A 121 14.95 -11.84 -9.29
N GLU A 122 15.24 -12.26 -8.06
CA GLU A 122 14.42 -13.23 -7.32
C GLU A 122 13.76 -12.55 -6.13
N ILE A 123 12.50 -12.94 -5.88
CA ILE A 123 11.76 -12.51 -4.69
C ILE A 123 12.39 -13.19 -3.49
N SER A 124 13.00 -12.41 -2.61
CA SER A 124 13.57 -12.91 -1.36
C SER A 124 12.60 -12.76 -0.19
N TYR A 125 11.69 -11.78 -0.23
CA TYR A 125 10.71 -11.55 0.84
C TYR A 125 9.48 -10.79 0.34
N ILE A 126 8.33 -11.00 1.00
CA ILE A 126 7.05 -10.38 0.65
C ILE A 126 6.29 -10.00 1.91
N ILE A 127 5.81 -8.76 1.97
CA ILE A 127 4.81 -8.29 2.93
C ILE A 127 3.55 -7.90 2.16
N ARG A 128 2.37 -8.26 2.68
CA ARG A 128 1.09 -7.83 2.14
C ARG A 128 0.34 -7.01 3.18
N GLN A 129 -0.21 -5.88 2.76
CA GLN A 129 -0.91 -4.95 3.63
C GLN A 129 -2.19 -4.44 2.98
N ARG A 130 -3.27 -4.29 3.77
CA ARG A 130 -4.55 -3.78 3.28
C ARG A 130 -4.82 -2.36 3.78
N MET A 131 -4.55 -1.32 3.02
CA MET A 131 -4.77 0.08 3.44
C MET A 131 -6.19 0.59 3.12
N GLY A 132 -7.20 -0.22 3.42
CA GLY A 132 -8.62 0.12 3.21
C GLY A 132 -9.27 0.73 4.44
N PRO A 133 -10.54 1.15 4.38
CA PRO A 133 -11.26 1.62 5.55
C PRO A 133 -11.25 0.53 6.64
N ARG A 134 -10.65 0.87 7.79
CA ARG A 134 -10.63 0.06 9.02
C ARG A 134 -11.18 0.92 10.17
N PRO A 135 -11.65 0.32 11.27
CA PRO A 135 -11.96 1.04 12.51
C PRO A 135 -10.82 2.00 12.90
N LYS A 136 -11.16 3.21 13.36
CA LYS A 136 -10.19 4.30 13.61
C LYS A 136 -9.11 3.93 14.64
N ASP A 137 -9.46 3.05 15.58
CA ASP A 137 -8.59 2.48 16.62
C ASP A 137 -7.54 1.50 16.08
N MET A 138 -7.65 1.06 14.83
CA MET A 138 -6.65 0.23 14.17
C MET A 138 -5.62 1.04 13.35
N TRP A 139 -5.67 2.36 13.42
CA TRP A 139 -4.70 3.24 12.77
C TRP A 139 -3.77 3.85 13.82
N ASP A 140 -2.46 3.79 13.56
CA ASP A 140 -1.50 4.52 14.36
C ASP A 140 -1.71 6.01 14.10
N SER A 141 -2.14 6.72 15.14
CA SER A 141 -2.40 8.17 15.11
C SER A 141 -1.21 9.00 15.62
N ASN A 142 -0.12 8.32 15.96
CA ASN A 142 1.09 8.96 16.43
C ASN A 142 2.09 8.89 15.28
N GLU A 143 2.61 10.04 14.84
CA GLU A 143 3.67 10.11 13.83
C GLU A 143 4.94 9.37 14.25
N GLU A 144 5.04 8.90 15.51
CA GLU A 144 6.19 8.18 16.07
C GLU A 144 7.51 8.95 15.86
N GLY A 145 7.42 10.29 15.79
CA GLY A 145 8.54 11.18 15.47
C GLY A 145 9.02 11.10 14.01
N LEU A 146 8.32 10.36 13.15
CA LEU A 146 8.56 10.31 11.72
C LEU A 146 7.99 11.53 11.03
N GLN A 147 8.80 12.15 10.18
CA GLN A 147 8.42 13.31 9.38
C GLN A 147 7.59 12.92 8.14
N LEU A 148 6.50 12.17 8.36
CA LEU A 148 5.65 11.64 7.30
C LEU A 148 4.69 12.70 6.73
N PRO A 149 4.33 12.60 5.44
CA PRO A 149 3.28 13.45 4.86
C PRO A 149 1.86 13.05 5.29
N MET A 150 1.72 11.97 6.05
CA MET A 150 0.45 11.41 6.51
C MET A 150 0.37 11.42 8.03
N LYS A 151 -0.78 11.85 8.57
CA LYS A 151 -1.00 11.98 10.03
C LYS A 151 -1.40 10.68 10.72
N THR A 152 -2.01 9.77 9.96
CA THR A 152 -2.49 8.47 10.44
C THR A 152 -2.07 7.43 9.41
N PHE A 153 -1.39 6.39 9.85
CA PHE A 153 -0.90 5.34 8.96
C PHE A 153 -0.95 3.98 9.64
N ASP A 154 -0.84 2.94 8.83
CA ASP A 154 -0.62 1.58 9.29
C ASP A 154 0.83 1.22 8.94
N LYS A 155 1.49 0.50 9.83
CA LYS A 155 2.89 0.12 9.68
C LYS A 155 3.05 -1.38 9.82
N LEU A 156 3.82 -1.96 8.90
CA LEU A 156 4.35 -3.30 9.05
C LEU A 156 5.87 -3.24 9.03
N GLU A 157 6.50 -4.13 9.79
CA GLU A 157 7.95 -4.25 9.88
C GLU A 157 8.35 -5.72 9.79
N ALA A 158 9.52 -5.96 9.20
CA ALA A 158 10.05 -7.31 9.04
C ALA A 158 11.58 -7.32 8.97
N ASP A 159 12.17 -8.24 9.74
CA ASP A 159 13.52 -8.71 9.50
C ASP A 159 13.52 -9.61 8.27
N VAL A 160 13.96 -9.05 7.14
CA VAL A 160 14.03 -9.74 5.86
C VAL A 160 15.14 -10.80 5.87
N ASN A 161 16.26 -10.47 6.52
CA ASN A 161 17.31 -11.40 6.92
C ASN A 161 18.16 -10.75 8.02
N LYS A 162 19.21 -11.42 8.49
CA LYS A 162 20.09 -10.92 9.57
C LYS A 162 20.74 -9.56 9.31
N ASP A 163 20.87 -9.18 8.04
CA ASP A 163 21.55 -7.97 7.60
C ASP A 163 20.58 -6.97 6.95
N ALA A 164 19.27 -7.25 6.90
CA ALA A 164 18.29 -6.44 6.20
C ALA A 164 16.93 -6.37 6.90
N HIS A 165 16.36 -5.17 6.98
CA HIS A 165 15.08 -4.92 7.62
C HIS A 165 14.23 -3.98 6.77
N LEU A 166 12.93 -4.28 6.66
CA LEU A 166 11.95 -3.54 5.87
C LEU A 166 10.83 -3.02 6.76
N TRP A 167 10.59 -1.71 6.72
CA TRP A 167 9.39 -1.07 7.22
C TRP A 167 8.54 -0.60 6.05
N THR A 168 7.23 -0.75 6.17
CA THR A 168 6.25 -0.29 5.18
C THR A 168 5.21 0.51 5.93
N LEU A 169 4.93 1.72 5.44
CA LEU A 169 4.01 2.66 6.03
C LEU A 169 3.03 3.11 4.95
N GLY A 170 1.75 3.21 5.29
CA GLY A 170 0.82 3.92 4.42
C GLY A 170 -0.53 4.23 5.03
N ASP A 171 -1.29 5.07 4.34
CA ASP A 171 -2.58 5.61 4.80
C ASP A 171 -3.76 5.26 3.88
N THR A 172 -4.95 5.66 4.32
CA THR A 172 -6.20 5.48 3.54
C THR A 172 -6.29 6.37 2.28
N LYS A 173 -5.37 7.31 2.10
CA LYS A 173 -5.26 8.16 0.90
C LYS A 173 -4.23 7.61 -0.08
N ASN A 174 -3.76 6.38 0.15
CA ASN A 174 -2.77 5.69 -0.66
C ASN A 174 -1.39 6.36 -0.64
N ASN A 175 -1.04 7.16 0.38
CA ASN A 175 0.35 7.55 0.57
C ASN A 175 1.11 6.35 1.13
N ILE A 176 2.20 5.96 0.47
CA ILE A 176 2.94 4.74 0.79
C ILE A 176 4.42 5.02 0.75
N VAL A 177 5.13 4.51 1.74
CA VAL A 177 6.60 4.53 1.79
C VAL A 177 7.14 3.27 2.43
N SER A 178 8.21 2.76 1.85
CA SER A 178 9.02 1.69 2.39
C SER A 178 10.37 2.26 2.83
N ILE A 179 10.81 1.89 4.02
CA ILE A 179 12.15 2.16 4.53
C ILE A 179 12.85 0.82 4.58
N PHE A 180 13.91 0.64 3.82
CA PHE A 180 14.67 -0.59 3.76
C PHE A 180 16.10 -0.34 4.18
N THR A 181 16.58 -1.11 5.14
CA THR A 181 17.98 -1.09 5.56
C THR A 181 18.64 -2.38 5.17
N PHE A 182 19.88 -2.31 4.69
CA PHE A 182 20.68 -3.49 4.41
C PHE A 182 22.17 -3.21 4.53
N LYS A 183 22.97 -4.24 4.81
CA LYS A 183 24.43 -4.10 4.88
C LYS A 183 25.00 -3.61 3.55
N ARG A 184 25.82 -2.55 3.60
CA ARG A 184 26.52 -2.06 2.41
C ARG A 184 27.52 -3.13 1.92
N SER A 185 27.42 -3.48 0.65
CA SER A 185 28.37 -4.40 0.00
C SER A 185 29.03 -3.71 -1.19
N GLY A 186 30.26 -3.23 -0.99
CA GLY A 186 31.04 -2.57 -2.03
C GLY A 186 30.67 -1.11 -2.32
N ALA A 187 31.21 -0.60 -3.42
CA ALA A 187 30.91 0.72 -3.93
C ALA A 187 29.53 0.71 -4.63
N ILE A 188 28.74 1.74 -4.34
CA ILE A 188 27.47 2.00 -5.01
C ILE A 188 27.76 3.03 -6.10
N THR A 189 27.43 2.67 -7.33
CA THR A 189 27.72 3.46 -8.53
C THR A 189 26.44 3.83 -9.29
N ASP A 190 25.30 3.54 -8.68
CA ASP A 190 23.98 3.86 -9.21
C ASP A 190 23.87 5.39 -9.45
N PRO A 191 23.43 5.84 -10.63
CA PRO A 191 23.30 7.26 -10.92
C PRO A 191 22.36 7.94 -9.93
N ALA A 192 22.88 8.94 -9.22
CA ALA A 192 22.09 9.68 -8.24
C ALA A 192 22.60 11.12 -8.12
N LYS A 193 21.69 12.02 -7.78
CA LYS A 193 21.99 13.39 -7.39
C LYS A 193 22.30 13.42 -5.90
N GLU A 194 23.49 13.89 -5.55
CA GLU A 194 23.85 14.14 -4.16
C GLU A 194 23.08 15.34 -3.58
N ILE A 195 22.67 15.18 -2.33
CA ILE A 195 22.03 16.21 -1.49
C ILE A 195 22.53 16.07 -0.05
N VAL A 196 22.24 17.07 0.78
CA VAL A 196 22.55 17.04 2.22
C VAL A 196 21.26 16.98 3.04
N LEU A 197 21.15 15.95 3.87
CA LEU A 197 20.17 15.86 4.96
C LEU A 197 20.59 16.85 6.05
N LYS A 198 19.87 17.97 6.17
CA LYS A 198 20.29 19.15 6.93
C LYS A 198 20.39 18.87 8.43
N SER A 199 19.41 18.19 9.00
CA SER A 199 19.34 17.87 10.42
C SER A 199 20.43 16.87 10.82
N LYS A 200 20.77 15.95 9.91
CA LYS A 200 21.83 14.94 10.10
C LYS A 200 23.23 15.40 9.71
N LYS A 201 23.35 16.51 8.96
CA LYS A 201 24.59 16.94 8.28
C LYS A 201 25.24 15.80 7.49
N GLN A 202 24.41 15.05 6.78
CA GLN A 202 24.80 13.80 6.14
C GLN A 202 24.46 13.85 4.65
N GLU A 203 25.35 13.33 3.82
CA GLU A 203 25.07 13.11 2.39
C GLU A 203 23.98 12.05 2.20
N ALA A 204 23.07 12.35 1.28
CA ALA A 204 22.11 11.43 0.74
C ALA A 204 22.06 11.56 -0.78
N TYR A 205 21.47 10.55 -1.42
CA TYR A 205 21.50 10.40 -2.86
C TYR A 205 20.07 10.19 -3.35
N LEU A 206 19.63 11.09 -4.21
CA LEU A 206 18.32 11.04 -4.88
C LEU A 206 18.47 10.42 -6.26
N SER A 207 17.69 9.40 -6.54
CA SER A 207 17.62 8.79 -7.87
C SER A 207 16.16 8.62 -8.29
N VAL A 208 15.95 8.11 -9.49
CA VAL A 208 14.63 7.83 -10.04
C VAL A 208 14.59 6.42 -10.60
N ASP A 209 13.45 5.77 -10.44
CA ASP A 209 13.21 4.44 -10.98
C ASP A 209 12.87 4.48 -12.49
N THR A 210 12.62 3.32 -13.07
CA THR A 210 12.26 3.19 -14.49
C THR A 210 10.93 3.84 -14.87
N PHE A 211 10.11 4.20 -13.88
CA PHE A 211 8.83 4.90 -14.01
C PHE A 211 8.92 6.38 -13.63
N ASN A 212 10.14 6.89 -13.39
CA ASN A 212 10.42 8.26 -12.97
C ASN A 212 9.88 8.61 -11.56
N ASN A 213 9.62 7.60 -10.71
CA ASN A 213 9.35 7.83 -9.30
C ASN A 213 10.66 8.08 -8.56
N PRO A 214 10.71 9.06 -7.65
CA PRO A 214 11.90 9.30 -6.88
C PRO A 214 12.10 8.22 -5.80
N PHE A 215 13.35 7.90 -5.54
CA PHE A 215 13.74 7.20 -4.33
C PHE A 215 15.00 7.85 -3.76
N LEU A 216 15.23 7.66 -2.46
CA LEU A 216 16.34 8.26 -1.74
C LEU A 216 17.12 7.17 -1.01
N PHE A 217 18.44 7.27 -1.00
CA PHE A 217 19.26 6.44 -0.13
C PHE A 217 20.39 7.21 0.53
N TYR A 218 20.86 6.72 1.67
CA TYR A 218 22.00 7.26 2.39
C TYR A 218 22.74 6.17 3.16
N PHE A 219 23.93 6.48 3.67
CA PHE A 219 24.76 5.53 4.41
C PHE A 219 24.79 5.86 5.89
N ASP A 220 24.36 4.93 6.74
CA ASP A 220 24.45 5.10 8.18
C ASP A 220 25.04 3.84 8.81
N SER A 221 26.14 4.03 9.52
CA SER A 221 26.80 3.00 10.33
C SER A 221 27.01 1.66 9.58
N GLY A 222 27.52 1.74 8.35
CA GLY A 222 27.82 0.58 7.50
C GLY A 222 26.60 -0.06 6.83
N LYS A 223 25.41 0.49 7.03
CA LYS A 223 24.18 0.12 6.31
C LYS A 223 23.83 1.14 5.24
N VAL A 224 23.14 0.68 4.21
CA VAL A 224 22.37 1.52 3.31
C VAL A 224 20.98 1.66 3.92
N VAL A 225 20.47 2.88 3.97
CA VAL A 225 19.06 3.17 4.24
C VAL A 225 18.45 3.66 2.94
N MET A 226 17.42 2.98 2.45
CA MET A 226 16.76 3.26 1.18
C MET A 226 15.26 3.52 1.43
N LEU A 227 14.74 4.61 0.87
CA LEU A 227 13.36 5.04 0.98
C LEU A 227 12.74 5.06 -0.41
N SER A 228 11.62 4.36 -0.57
CA SER A 228 10.87 4.27 -1.84
C SER A 228 9.38 4.28 -1.60
N GLY A 229 8.62 4.88 -2.48
CA GLY A 229 7.17 4.94 -2.38
C GLY A 229 6.58 5.91 -3.40
N ASN A 230 5.32 6.28 -3.24
CA ASN A 230 4.68 7.30 -4.07
C ASN A 230 4.70 8.69 -3.41
N LEU A 231 5.82 9.01 -2.76
CA LEU A 231 6.07 10.31 -2.16
C LEU A 231 6.86 11.20 -3.13
N SER A 232 6.65 12.51 -3.05
CA SER A 232 7.49 13.49 -3.75
C SER A 232 8.94 13.46 -3.24
N LYS A 233 9.87 14.03 -4.02
CA LYS A 233 11.28 14.16 -3.64
C LYS A 233 11.41 14.90 -2.31
N GLU A 234 10.68 16.00 -2.16
CA GLU A 234 10.68 16.84 -0.96
C GLU A 234 10.20 16.05 0.27
N GLN A 235 9.14 15.26 0.11
CA GLN A 235 8.62 14.40 1.18
C GLN A 235 9.61 13.29 1.56
N LEU A 236 10.30 12.67 0.59
CA LEU A 236 11.33 11.66 0.88
C LEU A 236 12.53 12.28 1.61
N VAL A 237 12.97 13.47 1.21
CA VAL A 237 14.06 14.19 1.87
C VAL A 237 13.69 14.54 3.31
N HIS A 238 12.49 15.08 3.51
CA HIS A 238 11.98 15.43 4.84
C HIS A 238 11.90 14.19 5.74
N LEU A 239 11.30 13.11 5.25
CA LEU A 239 11.25 11.84 5.98
C LEU A 239 12.66 11.34 6.35
N ALA A 240 13.58 11.29 5.38
CA ALA A 240 14.94 10.83 5.61
C ALA A 240 15.71 11.69 6.63
N ASP A 241 15.54 13.01 6.60
CA ASP A 241 16.20 13.93 7.53
C ASP A 241 15.72 13.72 8.98
N GLY A 242 14.47 13.30 9.16
CA GLY A 242 13.86 13.01 10.47
C GLY A 242 14.10 11.60 11.03
N LEU A 243 14.64 10.65 10.27
CA LEU A 243 14.93 9.30 10.80
C LEU A 243 16.03 9.35 11.87
N PRO A 244 16.02 8.52 12.92
CA PRO A 244 17.17 8.41 13.82
C PRO A 244 18.31 7.63 13.13
N SER A 245 19.39 7.37 13.85
CA SER A 245 20.41 6.42 13.37
C SER A 245 19.88 4.98 13.35
N VAL A 246 20.34 4.16 12.41
CA VAL A 246 20.01 2.72 12.29
C VAL A 246 20.42 1.87 13.50
N HIS A 247 21.24 2.41 14.41
CA HIS A 247 21.58 1.78 15.70
C HIS A 247 20.66 2.20 16.85
N SER A 248 19.78 3.18 16.63
CA SER A 248 18.78 3.55 17.63
C SER A 248 17.78 2.43 17.83
N SER A 249 17.48 2.10 19.08
CA SER A 249 16.37 1.19 19.43
C SER A 249 15.01 1.71 18.98
N TYR A 250 14.93 2.99 18.63
CA TYR A 250 13.71 3.61 18.13
C TYR A 250 13.60 3.55 16.61
N PHE A 251 14.67 3.27 15.84
CA PHE A 251 14.61 3.28 14.38
C PHE A 251 13.46 2.40 13.83
N PRO A 252 12.65 2.89 12.87
CA PRO A 252 12.76 4.18 12.17
C PRO A 252 12.14 5.36 12.94
N ARG A 253 11.48 5.11 14.07
CA ARG A 253 10.84 6.13 14.92
C ARG A 253 11.87 7.07 15.54
N SER A 254 11.52 8.33 15.73
CA SER A 254 12.29 9.22 16.61
C SER A 254 11.60 9.28 17.98
N PRO A 255 12.32 9.13 19.11
CA PRO A 255 11.74 9.53 20.39
C PRO A 255 11.37 11.02 20.28
N LYS A 256 10.19 11.38 20.78
CA LYS A 256 9.67 12.75 20.76
C LYS A 256 10.75 13.69 21.33
N SER A 257 11.14 14.71 20.56
CA SER A 257 11.76 15.92 21.09
C SER A 257 10.71 16.84 21.68
#